data_AF-S9V160-F1
#
_entry.id   AF-S9V160-F1
#
_cell.length_a   1.000
_cell.length_b   1.000
_cell.length_c   1.000
_cell.angle_alpha   90.00
_cell.angle_beta   90.00
_cell.angle_gamma   90.00
#
_symmetry.space_group_name_H-M   'P 1'
#
loop_
_entity.id
_entity.type
_entity.pdbx_description
1 polymer ?
#
loop_
_entity_poly.entity_id
_entity_poly.type
_entity_poly.pdbx_seq_one_letter_code
_entity_poly.pdbx_strand_id
1 'polypeptide(L)'
;MRSLRKEATTFQAEARRRPVLRYQPTLAQLTPALVERFELMHCDAETAEFIEAASYINVATIALADALHFMLSRTTANGLVGRGFMFVLSTAQACQLLRPAGLAHADYRARLAPLLATPSAPAPCRIDVAETEAAPQAAAPAAPKPRGPTGADVLQLLGPDAPRFKRLLDIGAGDGGVTAKLAPMAEEVFVTEVSMSMRWRLRRRGYTVLPHENPFEEIDPATRQPRAAQYDLIALNNVLDRTDKPRTLLQDIHSALTPDGFFLLAVVLPWCPFVEAGKTQRRPTEPLPMEGGECCAGAGFEASVNRLMDNVLAPMGFELVRWTKLPYICQGNLDVAYSLLHDAVLVLRRREGAVAREEMW
;
A
#
# COMPACT_ATOMS: atom_id res chain seq x y z
N MET A 1 -10.62 -27.00 34.91
CA MET A 1 -10.38 -25.53 35.00
C MET A 1 -9.40 -25.04 33.91
N ARG A 2 -9.74 -25.31 32.65
CA ARG A 2 -9.19 -24.71 31.41
C ARG A 2 -10.38 -24.73 30.44
N SER A 3 -10.60 -23.65 29.68
CA SER A 3 -11.67 -23.49 28.66
C SER A 3 -12.88 -22.59 28.99
N LEU A 4 -12.76 -21.59 29.87
CA LEU A 4 -13.78 -20.53 29.96
C LEU A 4 -13.11 -19.15 30.07
N ARG A 5 -13.52 -18.24 29.17
CA ARG A 5 -13.12 -16.82 29.01
C ARG A 5 -12.00 -16.54 27.99
N LYS A 6 -12.35 -16.63 26.71
CA LYS A 6 -11.80 -15.78 25.65
C LYS A 6 -12.82 -15.48 24.54
N GLU A 7 -14.10 -15.35 24.88
CA GLU A 7 -15.06 -14.70 23.97
C GLU A 7 -15.06 -13.21 24.27
N ALA A 8 -14.06 -12.52 23.73
CA ALA A 8 -14.09 -11.07 23.62
C ALA A 8 -14.86 -10.73 22.34
N THR A 9 -16.12 -10.30 22.51
CA THR A 9 -16.97 -9.51 21.59
C THR A 9 -16.37 -9.25 20.20
N THR A 10 -16.31 -10.29 19.37
CA THR A 10 -15.89 -10.18 17.96
C THR A 10 -17.16 -10.04 17.14
N PHE A 11 -17.28 -8.93 16.41
CA PHE A 11 -18.49 -8.58 15.66
C PHE A 11 -18.28 -8.80 14.16
N GLN A 12 -19.15 -9.60 13.54
CA GLN A 12 -19.11 -9.91 12.10
C GLN A 12 -20.03 -8.96 11.31
N ALA A 13 -19.63 -8.65 10.07
CA ALA A 13 -20.06 -7.47 9.32
C ALA A 13 -21.36 -7.60 8.50
N GLU A 14 -22.22 -8.58 8.72
CA GLU A 14 -23.33 -8.87 7.79
C GLU A 14 -24.30 -7.69 7.57
N ALA A 15 -24.44 -6.78 8.54
CA ALA A 15 -25.30 -5.58 8.44
C ALA A 15 -24.56 -4.25 8.14
N ARG A 16 -23.22 -4.25 7.99
CA ARG A 16 -22.44 -3.01 7.77
C ARG A 16 -22.28 -2.68 6.28
N ARG A 17 -22.18 -1.38 5.97
CA ARG A 17 -21.98 -0.90 4.59
C ARG A 17 -20.64 -1.42 4.05
N ARG A 18 -20.66 -1.94 2.82
CA ARG A 18 -19.47 -2.43 2.08
C ARG A 18 -19.19 -1.53 0.88
N PRO A 19 -18.16 -0.67 0.93
CA PRO A 19 -17.79 0.19 -0.20
C PRO A 19 -17.46 -0.61 -1.48
N VAL A 20 -17.83 -0.07 -2.64
CA VAL A 20 -17.58 -0.70 -3.94
C VAL A 20 -16.11 -0.55 -4.34
N LEU A 21 -15.43 -1.66 -4.62
CA LEU A 21 -14.06 -1.65 -5.13
C LEU A 21 -14.04 -1.19 -6.60
N ARG A 22 -13.23 -0.17 -6.90
CA ARG A 22 -13.08 0.36 -8.27
C ARG A 22 -11.62 0.28 -8.69
N TYR A 23 -11.33 -0.56 -9.68
CA TYR A 23 -9.99 -0.78 -10.23
C TYR A 23 -9.74 -0.02 -11.53
N GLN A 24 -10.80 0.41 -12.22
CA GLN A 24 -10.68 1.09 -13.50
C GLN A 24 -10.84 2.61 -13.31
N PRO A 25 -9.89 3.43 -13.77
CA PRO A 25 -10.05 4.87 -13.90
C PRO A 25 -10.87 5.21 -15.16
N THR A 26 -11.31 6.46 -15.24
CA THR A 26 -11.95 7.02 -16.43
C THR A 26 -10.90 7.33 -17.48
N LEU A 27 -10.56 6.36 -18.32
CA LEU A 27 -9.44 6.44 -19.27
C LEU A 27 -9.47 7.69 -20.17
N ALA A 28 -10.65 8.17 -20.57
CA ALA A 28 -10.83 9.36 -21.39
C ALA A 28 -10.38 10.68 -20.72
N GLN A 29 -10.18 10.67 -19.39
CA GLN A 29 -9.71 11.83 -18.62
C GLN A 29 -8.21 11.77 -18.32
N LEU A 30 -7.50 10.76 -18.81
CA LEU A 30 -6.07 10.57 -18.56
C LEU A 30 -5.23 11.05 -19.74
N THR A 31 -3.97 11.42 -19.47
CA THR A 31 -3.01 11.70 -20.53
C THR A 31 -2.68 10.43 -21.33
N PRO A 32 -2.27 10.56 -22.62
CA PRO A 32 -1.91 9.41 -23.44
C PRO A 32 -0.83 8.51 -22.80
N ALA A 33 0.16 9.12 -22.14
CA ALA A 33 1.23 8.39 -21.45
C ALA A 33 0.70 7.52 -20.31
N LEU A 34 -0.29 8.01 -19.55
CA LEU A 34 -0.94 7.23 -18.50
C LEU A 34 -1.83 6.13 -19.08
N VAL A 35 -2.58 6.41 -20.15
CA VAL A 35 -3.42 5.39 -20.81
C VAL A 35 -2.57 4.23 -21.34
N GLU A 36 -1.46 4.53 -22.02
CA GLU A 36 -0.56 3.53 -22.61
C GLU A 36 0.04 2.58 -21.56
N ARG A 37 0.30 3.09 -20.35
CA ARG A 37 0.98 2.36 -19.29
C ARG A 37 0.04 1.80 -18.21
N PHE A 38 -1.28 1.95 -18.39
CA PHE A 38 -2.26 1.45 -17.44
C PHE A 38 -2.50 -0.06 -17.57
N GLU A 39 -2.51 -0.75 -16.43
CA GLU A 39 -2.80 -2.18 -16.33
C GLU A 39 -4.01 -2.43 -15.43
N LEU A 40 -5.07 -3.01 -16.00
CA LEU A 40 -6.28 -3.32 -15.23
C LEU A 40 -6.01 -4.48 -14.27
N MET A 41 -6.24 -4.24 -12.99
CA MET A 41 -6.21 -5.26 -11.95
C MET A 41 -7.61 -5.58 -11.44
N HIS A 42 -7.72 -6.65 -10.66
CA HIS A 42 -8.98 -7.13 -10.11
C HIS A 42 -8.79 -7.59 -8.66
N CYS A 43 -9.91 -7.78 -7.97
CA CYS A 43 -9.92 -8.47 -6.68
C CYS A 43 -9.41 -9.90 -6.87
N ASP A 44 -8.39 -10.26 -6.12
CA ASP A 44 -7.81 -11.60 -6.07
C ASP A 44 -8.00 -12.23 -4.69
N ALA A 45 -7.46 -13.44 -4.51
CA ALA A 45 -7.65 -14.21 -3.29
C ALA A 45 -7.14 -13.49 -2.03
N GLU A 46 -5.93 -12.89 -2.07
CA GLU A 46 -5.39 -12.16 -0.91
C GLU A 46 -6.20 -10.90 -0.60
N THR A 47 -6.69 -10.20 -1.64
CA THR A 47 -7.57 -9.03 -1.45
C THR A 47 -8.89 -9.45 -0.81
N ALA A 48 -9.50 -10.53 -1.29
CA ALA A 48 -10.76 -11.06 -0.76
C ALA A 48 -10.61 -11.52 0.70
N GLU A 49 -9.52 -12.22 1.02
CA GLU A 49 -9.18 -12.64 2.38
C GLU A 49 -8.98 -11.43 3.30
N PHE A 50 -8.27 -10.40 2.84
CA PHE A 50 -8.10 -9.17 3.62
C PHE A 50 -9.44 -8.47 3.88
N ILE A 51 -10.31 -8.37 2.87
CA ILE A 51 -11.65 -7.77 3.03
C ILE A 51 -12.49 -8.54 4.05
N GLU A 52 -12.45 -9.87 4.00
CA GLU A 52 -13.13 -10.72 4.97
C GLU A 52 -12.55 -10.48 6.38
N ALA A 53 -11.23 -10.50 6.53
CA ALA A 53 -10.55 -10.25 7.80
C ALA A 53 -10.81 -8.85 8.37
N ALA A 54 -10.74 -7.81 7.53
CA ALA A 54 -10.97 -6.41 7.88
C ALA A 54 -12.41 -6.17 8.37
N SER A 55 -13.34 -7.02 7.92
CA SER A 55 -14.71 -7.03 8.38
C SER A 55 -14.85 -7.49 9.82
N TYR A 56 -13.91 -8.26 10.37
CA TYR A 56 -13.93 -8.59 11.79
C TYR A 56 -13.32 -7.45 12.60
N ILE A 57 -14.12 -6.90 13.53
CA ILE A 57 -13.67 -5.90 14.48
C ILE A 57 -13.78 -6.44 15.90
N ASN A 58 -12.76 -6.14 16.70
CA ASN A 58 -12.79 -6.37 18.13
C ASN A 58 -13.11 -5.04 18.82
N VAL A 59 -14.30 -4.96 19.42
CA VAL A 59 -14.81 -3.73 20.06
C VAL A 59 -13.93 -3.31 21.25
N ALA A 60 -13.39 -4.28 21.99
CA ALA A 60 -12.49 -4.00 23.11
C ALA A 60 -11.16 -3.38 22.64
N THR A 61 -10.62 -3.81 21.49
CA THR A 61 -9.41 -3.18 20.93
C THR A 61 -9.68 -1.79 20.37
N ILE A 62 -10.88 -1.51 19.85
CA ILE A 62 -11.30 -0.16 19.45
C ILE A 62 -11.31 0.77 20.67
N ALA A 63 -12.03 0.38 21.73
CA ALA A 63 -12.13 1.18 22.95
C ALA A 63 -10.75 1.43 23.58
N LEU A 64 -9.88 0.42 23.57
CA LEU A 64 -8.50 0.56 24.06
C LEU A 64 -7.66 1.48 23.18
N ALA A 65 -7.79 1.43 21.85
CA ALA A 65 -7.09 2.34 20.94
C ALA A 65 -7.51 3.79 21.18
N ASP A 66 -8.82 4.04 21.32
CA ASP A 66 -9.35 5.38 21.57
C ASP A 66 -8.90 5.90 22.95
N ALA A 67 -8.83 5.04 23.98
CA ALA A 67 -8.26 5.40 25.28
C ALA A 67 -6.76 5.77 25.18
N LEU A 68 -5.97 4.99 24.43
CA LEU A 68 -4.54 5.26 24.21
C LEU A 68 -4.30 6.53 23.36
N HIS A 69 -5.21 6.86 22.43
CA HIS A 69 -5.14 8.07 21.63
C HIS A 69 -5.19 9.36 22.47
N PHE A 70 -5.74 9.30 23.69
CA PHE A 70 -5.67 10.42 24.62
C PHE A 70 -4.22 10.88 24.89
N MET A 71 -3.23 9.98 24.79
CA MET A 71 -1.81 10.29 25.02
C MET A 71 -0.92 10.11 23.78
N LEU A 72 -1.38 9.38 22.77
CA LEU A 72 -0.59 8.98 21.59
C LEU A 72 -1.24 9.44 20.28
N SER A 73 -0.49 9.50 19.18
CA SER A 73 -1.10 9.66 17.84
C SER A 73 -2.02 8.46 17.55
N ARG A 74 -3.04 8.67 16.71
CA ARG A 74 -4.02 7.61 16.40
C ARG A 74 -3.34 6.40 15.74
N THR A 75 -2.38 6.66 14.87
CA THR A 75 -1.54 5.65 14.22
C THR A 75 -0.75 4.82 15.23
N THR A 76 -0.14 5.47 16.23
CA THR A 76 0.60 4.79 17.29
C THR A 76 -0.33 3.96 18.19
N ALA A 77 -1.48 4.53 18.59
CA ALA A 77 -2.46 3.84 19.43
C ALA A 77 -3.02 2.58 18.75
N ASN A 78 -3.40 2.69 17.47
CA ASN A 78 -3.83 1.55 16.66
C ASN A 78 -2.72 0.50 16.54
N GLY A 79 -1.49 0.92 16.26
CA GLY A 79 -0.33 0.02 16.15
C GLY A 79 -0.02 -0.74 17.45
N LEU A 80 -0.28 -0.16 18.62
CA LEU A 80 -0.10 -0.85 19.91
C LEU A 80 -1.14 -1.95 20.13
N VAL A 81 -2.40 -1.70 19.79
CA VAL A 81 -3.48 -2.68 19.99
C VAL A 81 -3.63 -3.67 18.83
N GLY A 82 -2.78 -3.59 17.80
CA GLY A 82 -2.87 -4.45 16.62
C GLY A 82 -4.09 -4.15 15.76
N ARG A 83 -4.45 -2.87 15.63
CA ARG A 83 -5.47 -2.35 14.71
C ARG A 83 -4.82 -1.50 13.63
N GLY A 84 -5.62 -1.19 12.60
CA GLY A 84 -5.20 -0.29 11.53
C GLY A 84 -4.35 -0.99 10.47
N PHE A 85 -4.56 -2.30 10.26
CA PHE A 85 -3.97 -2.99 9.12
C PHE A 85 -4.40 -2.34 7.81
N MET A 86 -3.43 -2.24 6.92
CA MET A 86 -3.50 -1.54 5.64
C MET A 86 -3.23 -2.56 4.55
N PHE A 87 -4.07 -2.56 3.51
CA PHE A 87 -3.88 -3.36 2.32
C PHE A 87 -3.84 -2.44 1.10
N VAL A 88 -2.68 -2.42 0.46
CA VAL A 88 -2.40 -1.61 -0.74
C VAL A 88 -2.48 -2.48 -1.98
N LEU A 89 -1.77 -3.62 -1.95
CA LEU A 89 -1.70 -4.57 -3.05
C LEU A 89 -1.44 -5.99 -2.54
N SER A 90 -1.88 -6.99 -3.31
CA SER A 90 -1.53 -8.40 -3.09
C SER A 90 -0.14 -8.73 -3.64
N THR A 91 0.37 -9.91 -3.28
CA THR A 91 1.59 -10.47 -3.87
C THR A 91 1.43 -10.71 -5.38
N ALA A 92 0.26 -11.16 -5.83
CA ALA A 92 -0.01 -11.40 -7.25
C ALA A 92 -0.09 -10.11 -8.06
N GLN A 93 -0.67 -9.05 -7.49
CA GLN A 93 -0.69 -7.71 -8.09
C GLN A 93 0.72 -7.10 -8.12
N ALA A 94 1.48 -7.25 -7.03
CA ALA A 94 2.88 -6.83 -6.97
C ALA A 94 3.73 -7.55 -8.04
N CYS A 95 3.60 -8.87 -8.18
CA CYS A 95 4.33 -9.63 -9.20
C CYS A 95 3.96 -9.18 -10.61
N GLN A 96 2.68 -8.93 -10.89
CA GLN A 96 2.26 -8.39 -12.19
C GLN A 96 2.92 -7.04 -12.47
N LEU A 97 2.92 -6.11 -11.50
CA LEU A 97 3.50 -4.77 -11.69
C LEU A 97 5.03 -4.77 -11.77
N LEU A 98 5.69 -5.64 -11.00
CA LEU A 98 7.16 -5.72 -10.90
C LEU A 98 7.78 -6.77 -11.83
N ARG A 99 6.98 -7.36 -12.73
CA ARG A 99 7.45 -8.41 -13.65
C ARG A 99 8.64 -7.96 -14.49
N PRO A 100 9.54 -8.90 -14.86
CA PRO A 100 10.64 -8.62 -15.78
C PRO A 100 10.22 -7.88 -17.05
N ALA A 101 11.12 -7.02 -17.57
CA ALA A 101 10.91 -6.35 -18.84
C ALA A 101 10.75 -7.39 -19.98
N GLY A 102 9.91 -7.06 -20.96
CA GLY A 102 9.64 -7.94 -22.11
C GLY A 102 8.52 -8.97 -21.91
N LEU A 103 8.04 -9.20 -20.67
CA LEU A 103 6.86 -10.03 -20.43
C LEU A 103 5.58 -9.21 -20.55
N ALA A 104 4.71 -9.58 -21.50
CA ALA A 104 3.42 -8.94 -21.68
C ALA A 104 2.50 -9.18 -20.48
N HIS A 105 1.68 -8.18 -20.12
CA HIS A 105 0.78 -8.26 -18.97
C HIS A 105 -0.20 -9.43 -19.09
N ALA A 106 -0.77 -9.64 -20.28
CA ALA A 106 -1.74 -10.70 -20.55
C ALA A 106 -1.15 -12.10 -20.32
N ASP A 107 0.06 -12.36 -20.81
CA ASP A 107 0.74 -13.64 -20.65
C ASP A 107 1.09 -13.91 -19.18
N TYR A 108 1.58 -12.88 -18.49
CA TYR A 108 1.91 -12.94 -17.08
C TYR A 108 0.66 -13.23 -16.21
N ARG A 109 -0.44 -12.54 -16.53
CA ARG A 109 -1.74 -12.73 -15.88
C ARG A 109 -2.31 -14.12 -16.15
N ALA A 110 -2.17 -14.64 -17.37
CA ALA A 110 -2.64 -15.98 -17.72
C ALA A 110 -1.97 -17.07 -16.87
N ARG A 111 -0.68 -16.92 -16.58
CA ARG A 111 0.06 -17.82 -15.67
C ARG A 111 -0.45 -17.75 -14.24
N LEU A 112 -0.83 -16.56 -13.77
CA LEU A 112 -1.41 -16.34 -12.45
C LEU A 112 -2.91 -16.68 -12.37
N ALA A 113 -3.57 -17.01 -13.48
CA ALA A 113 -5.00 -17.28 -13.52
C ALA A 113 -5.48 -18.31 -12.47
N PRO A 114 -4.73 -19.39 -12.15
CA PRO A 114 -5.13 -20.32 -11.09
C PRO A 114 -5.27 -19.69 -9.69
N LEU A 115 -4.52 -18.61 -9.42
CA LEU A 115 -4.52 -17.89 -8.14
C LEU A 115 -5.38 -16.62 -8.16
N LEU A 116 -5.61 -16.06 -9.35
CA LEU A 116 -6.45 -14.89 -9.56
C LEU A 116 -7.94 -15.23 -9.67
N ALA A 117 -8.28 -16.50 -9.90
CA ALA A 117 -9.65 -16.99 -9.86
C ALA A 117 -10.22 -16.76 -8.45
N THR A 118 -11.14 -15.82 -8.32
CA THR A 118 -11.84 -15.54 -7.07
C THR A 118 -12.80 -16.68 -6.76
N PRO A 119 -12.89 -17.18 -5.52
CA PRO A 119 -14.19 -17.57 -4.99
C PRO A 119 -15.05 -16.30 -5.03
N SER A 120 -16.13 -16.31 -5.81
CA SER A 120 -17.10 -15.22 -6.03
C SER A 120 -16.88 -13.98 -5.13
N ALA A 121 -16.47 -12.85 -5.71
CA ALA A 121 -16.37 -11.59 -4.98
C ALA A 121 -17.65 -11.37 -4.14
N PRO A 122 -17.54 -10.91 -2.88
CA PRO A 122 -18.73 -10.66 -2.08
C PRO A 122 -19.64 -9.69 -2.83
N ALA A 123 -20.89 -10.09 -3.03
CA ALA A 123 -21.86 -9.32 -3.79
C ALA A 123 -21.89 -7.86 -3.26
N PRO A 124 -21.85 -6.84 -4.13
CA PRO A 124 -22.06 -5.47 -3.70
C PRO A 124 -23.46 -5.39 -3.09
N CYS A 125 -23.55 -4.94 -1.83
CA CYS A 125 -24.84 -4.72 -1.19
C CYS A 125 -25.48 -3.50 -1.86
N ARG A 126 -26.40 -3.73 -2.80
CA ARG A 126 -27.37 -2.73 -3.21
C ARG A 126 -28.31 -2.53 -2.03
N ILE A 127 -28.25 -1.36 -1.40
CA ILE A 127 -29.28 -0.95 -0.45
C ILE A 127 -30.30 -0.17 -1.26
N ASP A 128 -31.31 -0.87 -1.77
CA ASP A 128 -32.63 -0.26 -1.93
C ASP A 128 -33.37 -0.56 -0.63
N VAL A 129 -33.74 0.50 0.08
CA VAL A 129 -34.45 0.43 1.35
C VAL A 129 -35.87 -0.05 1.09
N ALA A 130 -36.17 -1.29 1.50
CA ALA A 130 -37.53 -1.71 1.82
C ALA A 130 -37.46 -2.68 3.00
N GLU A 131 -38.12 -2.28 4.07
CA GLU A 131 -38.21 -2.97 5.36
C GLU A 131 -38.69 -4.41 5.21
N THR A 132 -38.08 -5.34 5.96
CA THR A 132 -38.81 -6.40 6.66
C THR A 132 -37.89 -7.04 7.70
N GLU A 133 -38.33 -6.99 8.97
CA GLU A 133 -37.67 -7.59 10.11
C GLU A 133 -37.75 -9.12 10.04
N ALA A 134 -36.60 -9.79 10.11
CA ALA A 134 -36.51 -11.19 10.54
C ALA A 134 -35.27 -11.35 11.42
N ALA A 135 -35.48 -11.94 12.61
CA ALA A 135 -34.44 -12.14 13.62
C ALA A 135 -33.33 -13.09 13.14
N PRO A 136 -32.06 -12.87 13.54
CA PRO A 136 -30.94 -13.71 13.09
C PRO A 136 -30.98 -15.09 13.77
N GLN A 137 -31.05 -16.15 12.97
CA GLN A 137 -30.78 -17.51 13.43
C GLN A 137 -29.27 -17.73 13.53
N ALA A 138 -28.83 -18.33 14.64
CA ALA A 138 -27.43 -18.66 14.89
C ALA A 138 -26.90 -19.64 13.82
N ALA A 139 -25.96 -19.17 13.00
CA ALA A 139 -25.29 -20.00 12.00
C ALA A 139 -24.40 -21.05 12.69
N ALA A 140 -24.51 -22.31 12.25
CA ALA A 140 -23.66 -23.41 12.68
C ALA A 140 -22.17 -23.10 12.37
N PRO A 141 -21.21 -23.65 13.16
CA PRO A 141 -19.79 -23.41 12.92
C PRO A 141 -19.39 -23.93 11.55
N ALA A 142 -18.98 -23.01 10.67
CA ALA A 142 -18.50 -23.34 9.34
C ALA A 142 -17.24 -24.22 9.43
N ALA A 143 -17.16 -25.24 8.56
CA ALA A 143 -15.93 -26.01 8.37
C ALA A 143 -14.74 -25.07 8.12
N PRO A 144 -13.51 -25.43 8.57
CA PRO A 144 -12.34 -24.60 8.33
C PRO A 144 -12.19 -24.35 6.83
N LYS A 145 -12.33 -23.08 6.42
CA LYS A 145 -12.14 -22.70 5.02
C LYS A 145 -10.73 -23.13 4.59
N PRO A 146 -10.56 -23.71 3.40
CA PRO A 146 -9.23 -24.00 2.87
C PRO A 146 -8.40 -22.71 2.83
N ARG A 147 -7.13 -22.81 3.21
CA ARG A 147 -6.19 -21.68 3.23
C ARG A 147 -6.08 -21.09 1.81
N GLY A 148 -6.20 -19.77 1.69
CA GLY A 148 -5.97 -19.06 0.43
C GLY A 148 -4.50 -19.17 -0.02
N PRO A 149 -4.22 -18.96 -1.32
CA PRO A 149 -2.85 -18.96 -1.82
C PRO A 149 -2.02 -17.84 -1.19
N THR A 150 -0.81 -18.19 -0.79
CA THR A 150 0.16 -17.30 -0.16
C THR A 150 1.07 -16.65 -1.21
N GLY A 151 1.80 -15.61 -0.81
CA GLY A 151 2.84 -15.03 -1.66
C GLY A 151 3.91 -16.03 -2.12
N ALA A 152 4.22 -17.05 -1.31
CA ALA A 152 5.13 -18.12 -1.70
C ALA A 152 4.57 -18.97 -2.85
N ASP A 153 3.26 -19.26 -2.82
CA ASP A 153 2.58 -20.01 -3.88
C ASP A 153 2.59 -19.24 -5.20
N VAL A 154 2.43 -17.90 -5.12
CA VAL A 154 2.54 -16.99 -6.29
C VAL A 154 3.92 -17.10 -6.94
N LEU A 155 4.99 -17.02 -6.16
CA LEU A 155 6.36 -17.07 -6.70
C LEU A 155 6.72 -18.46 -7.22
N GLN A 156 6.25 -19.51 -6.54
CA GLN A 156 6.45 -20.88 -6.99
C GLN A 156 5.78 -21.12 -8.35
N LEU A 157 4.56 -20.60 -8.55
CA LEU A 157 3.84 -20.69 -9.80
C LEU A 157 4.55 -19.94 -10.94
N LEU A 158 5.13 -18.78 -10.63
CA LEU A 158 5.86 -17.95 -11.60
C LEU A 158 7.26 -18.52 -11.93
N GLY A 159 7.87 -19.25 -10.98
CA GLY A 159 9.16 -19.90 -11.13
C GLY A 159 10.27 -18.91 -11.55
N PRO A 160 10.92 -19.09 -12.72
CA PRO A 160 11.97 -18.19 -13.19
C PRO A 160 11.47 -16.80 -13.60
N ASP A 161 10.18 -16.65 -13.91
CA ASP A 161 9.57 -15.38 -14.34
C ASP A 161 9.07 -14.53 -13.15
N ALA A 162 9.27 -15.02 -11.92
CA ALA A 162 9.03 -14.24 -10.71
C ALA A 162 9.98 -13.03 -10.64
N PRO A 163 9.52 -11.84 -10.19
CA PRO A 163 10.42 -10.72 -9.95
C PRO A 163 11.43 -11.08 -8.87
N ARG A 164 12.68 -10.67 -9.08
CA ARG A 164 13.78 -10.89 -8.14
C ARG A 164 14.63 -9.63 -8.05
N PHE A 165 14.82 -9.16 -6.83
CA PHE A 165 15.58 -7.98 -6.47
C PHE A 165 16.65 -8.40 -5.45
N LYS A 166 17.83 -7.79 -5.47
CA LYS A 166 18.82 -8.07 -4.41
C LYS A 166 18.45 -7.28 -3.16
N ARG A 167 18.17 -5.98 -3.32
CA ARG A 167 17.87 -5.09 -2.20
C ARG A 167 16.55 -4.36 -2.39
N LEU A 168 15.63 -4.56 -1.44
CA LEU A 168 14.39 -3.79 -1.29
C LEU A 168 14.53 -2.80 -0.13
N LEU A 169 14.17 -1.54 -0.34
CA LEU A 169 13.90 -0.56 0.72
C LEU A 169 12.41 -0.21 0.75
N ASP A 170 11.71 -0.50 1.85
CA ASP A 170 10.33 -0.05 2.08
C ASP A 170 10.30 1.12 3.07
N ILE A 171 9.98 2.31 2.57
CA ILE A 171 10.02 3.55 3.35
C ILE A 171 8.67 3.76 4.02
N GLY A 172 8.67 3.86 5.36
CA GLY A 172 7.44 3.97 6.15
C GLY A 172 6.64 2.67 6.14
N ALA A 173 7.31 1.56 6.44
CA ALA A 173 6.77 0.20 6.34
C ALA A 173 5.62 -0.09 7.34
N GLY A 174 5.39 0.77 8.32
CA GLY A 174 4.38 0.55 9.35
C GLY A 174 4.63 -0.75 10.10
N ASP A 175 3.61 -1.61 10.17
CA ASP A 175 3.72 -2.92 10.82
C ASP A 175 4.30 -4.04 9.94
N GLY A 176 4.67 -3.71 8.69
CA GLY A 176 5.24 -4.61 7.70
C GLY A 176 4.24 -5.45 6.93
N GLY A 177 2.94 -5.13 6.99
CA GLY A 177 1.88 -5.84 6.25
C GLY A 177 2.07 -5.76 4.73
N VAL A 178 2.30 -4.56 4.20
CA VAL A 178 2.60 -4.34 2.77
C VAL A 178 3.98 -4.88 2.40
N THR A 179 4.98 -4.65 3.25
CA THR A 179 6.34 -5.20 3.08
C THR A 179 6.30 -6.71 2.88
N ALA A 180 5.46 -7.44 3.61
CA ALA A 180 5.35 -8.90 3.48
C ALA A 180 4.86 -9.39 2.10
N LYS A 181 4.25 -8.53 1.30
CA LYS A 181 3.83 -8.82 -0.09
C LYS A 181 4.98 -8.66 -1.08
N LEU A 182 5.96 -7.82 -0.76
CA LEU A 182 7.12 -7.52 -1.59
C LEU A 182 8.37 -8.32 -1.17
N ALA A 183 8.54 -8.58 0.12
CA ALA A 183 9.69 -9.24 0.71
C ALA A 183 10.07 -10.57 0.03
N PRO A 184 9.13 -11.43 -0.39
CA PRO A 184 9.49 -12.66 -1.09
C PRO A 184 10.17 -12.47 -2.47
N MET A 185 10.10 -11.26 -3.04
CA MET A 185 10.75 -10.90 -4.30
C MET A 185 12.18 -10.36 -4.09
N ALA A 186 12.65 -10.22 -2.85
CA ALA A 186 13.93 -9.61 -2.52
C ALA A 186 14.83 -10.53 -1.68
N GLU A 187 16.14 -10.49 -1.91
CA GLU A 187 17.13 -11.22 -1.09
C GLU A 187 17.33 -10.52 0.26
N GLU A 188 17.45 -9.18 0.24
CA GLU A 188 17.59 -8.33 1.42
C GLU A 188 16.45 -7.32 1.51
N VAL A 189 15.84 -7.24 2.69
CA VAL A 189 14.70 -6.35 2.95
C VAL A 189 15.06 -5.34 4.03
N PHE A 190 15.19 -4.09 3.61
CA PHE A 190 15.41 -2.92 4.43
C PHE A 190 14.09 -2.16 4.60
N VAL A 191 13.85 -1.65 5.81
CA VAL A 191 12.63 -0.92 6.11
C VAL A 191 12.93 0.30 6.98
N THR A 192 12.16 1.37 6.80
CA THR A 192 12.12 2.51 7.74
C THR A 192 10.75 2.66 8.36
N GLU A 193 10.72 3.17 9.58
CA GLU A 193 9.49 3.52 10.30
C GLU A 193 9.82 4.48 11.44
N VAL A 194 8.97 5.49 11.66
CA VAL A 194 9.14 6.49 12.73
C VAL A 194 8.77 5.92 14.09
N SER A 195 7.75 5.04 14.14
CA SER A 195 7.24 4.47 15.39
C SER A 195 8.13 3.35 15.93
N MET A 196 8.65 3.54 17.15
CA MET A 196 9.50 2.54 17.82
C MET A 196 8.81 1.18 18.00
N SER A 197 7.50 1.16 18.27
CA SER A 197 6.75 -0.09 18.44
C SER A 197 6.60 -0.85 17.12
N MET A 198 6.43 -0.12 16.02
CA MET A 198 6.38 -0.70 14.68
C MET A 198 7.76 -1.18 14.23
N ARG A 199 8.83 -0.42 14.48
CA ARG A 199 10.22 -0.87 14.27
C ARG A 199 10.51 -2.19 15.02
N TRP A 200 10.01 -2.36 16.24
CA TRP A 200 10.13 -3.63 16.95
C TRP A 200 9.38 -4.77 16.24
N ARG A 201 8.17 -4.54 15.74
CA ARG A 201 7.41 -5.54 14.96
C ARG A 201 8.14 -5.92 13.67
N LEU A 202 8.70 -4.94 12.97
CA LEU A 202 9.49 -5.15 11.74
C LEU A 202 10.72 -6.02 12.00
N ARG A 203 11.47 -5.77 13.09
CA ARG A 203 12.60 -6.64 13.50
C ARG A 203 12.15 -8.07 13.79
N ARG A 204 10.98 -8.24 14.43
CA ARG A 204 10.41 -9.57 14.71
C ARG A 204 9.99 -10.32 13.43
N ARG A 205 9.71 -9.61 12.34
CA ARG A 205 9.50 -10.19 11.00
C ARG A 205 10.80 -10.56 10.28
N GLY A 206 11.96 -10.23 10.86
CA GLY A 206 13.28 -10.53 10.28
C GLY A 206 13.80 -9.47 9.31
N TYR A 207 13.17 -8.29 9.23
CA TYR A 207 13.62 -7.21 8.35
C TYR A 207 14.74 -6.37 8.98
N THR A 208 15.61 -5.81 8.14
CA THR A 208 16.65 -4.87 8.56
C THR A 208 16.05 -3.48 8.71
N VAL A 209 15.91 -3.02 9.95
CA VAL A 209 15.31 -1.71 10.24
C VAL A 209 16.38 -0.61 10.24
N LEU A 210 16.34 0.26 9.24
CA LEU A 210 17.23 1.41 9.08
C LEU A 210 16.74 2.64 9.89
N PRO A 211 17.60 3.65 10.11
CA PRO A 211 17.17 4.98 10.53
C PRO A 211 16.18 5.57 9.53
N HIS A 212 15.19 6.32 10.01
CA HIS A 212 14.16 6.89 9.13
C HIS A 212 14.57 8.24 8.54
N GLU A 213 15.56 8.89 9.17
CA GLU A 213 16.08 10.20 8.81
C GLU A 213 16.96 10.14 7.57
N ASN A 214 17.77 9.09 7.44
CA ASN A 214 18.66 8.89 6.30
C ASN A 214 18.87 7.38 6.00
N PRO A 215 17.93 6.72 5.30
CA PRO A 215 18.09 5.33 4.87
C PRO A 215 18.92 5.16 3.59
N PHE A 216 19.41 6.26 3.02
CA PHE A 216 20.11 6.29 1.74
C PHE A 216 21.63 6.33 1.89
N GLU A 217 22.13 6.25 3.12
CA GLU A 217 23.55 6.23 3.46
C GLU A 217 23.90 4.94 4.21
N GLU A 218 25.01 4.32 3.83
CA GLU A 218 25.57 3.15 4.51
C GLU A 218 27.06 3.33 4.76
N ILE A 219 27.58 2.67 5.80
CA ILE A 219 29.01 2.73 6.12
C ILE A 219 29.76 1.70 5.28
N ASP A 220 30.74 2.16 4.52
CA ASP A 220 31.64 1.28 3.79
C ASP A 220 32.45 0.42 4.78
N PRO A 221 32.39 -0.92 4.71
CA PRO A 221 33.08 -1.79 5.65
C PRO A 221 34.61 -1.71 5.55
N ALA A 222 35.17 -1.34 4.38
CA ALA A 222 36.59 -1.22 4.15
C ALA A 222 37.13 0.14 4.60
N THR A 223 36.44 1.24 4.27
CA THR A 223 36.93 2.60 4.54
C THR A 223 36.37 3.20 5.84
N ARG A 224 35.29 2.63 6.39
CA ARG A 224 34.48 3.16 7.50
C ARG A 224 33.92 4.57 7.24
N GLN A 225 33.81 4.98 5.97
CA GLN A 225 33.24 6.25 5.57
C GLN A 225 31.78 6.06 5.09
N PRO A 226 30.94 7.09 5.22
CA PRO A 226 29.65 7.14 4.54
C PRO A 226 29.78 6.92 3.04
N ARG A 227 28.89 6.08 2.49
CA ARG A 227 28.67 5.96 1.05
C ARG A 227 27.17 5.91 0.75
N ALA A 228 26.80 6.32 -0.45
CA ALA A 228 25.42 6.19 -0.90
C ALA A 228 25.01 4.72 -0.96
N ALA A 229 23.88 4.38 -0.34
CA ALA A 229 23.22 3.10 -0.49
C ALA A 229 22.47 3.05 -1.83
N GLN A 230 22.43 1.88 -2.45
CA GLN A 230 21.66 1.64 -3.66
C GLN A 230 20.72 0.44 -3.52
N TYR A 231 19.55 0.55 -4.13
CA TYR A 231 18.47 -0.43 -4.04
C TYR A 231 17.91 -0.76 -5.43
N ASP A 232 17.56 -2.02 -5.65
CA ASP A 232 16.92 -2.48 -6.90
C ASP A 232 15.41 -2.25 -6.87
N LEU A 233 14.83 -2.18 -5.68
CA LEU A 233 13.44 -1.84 -5.45
C LEU A 233 13.34 -0.87 -4.27
N ILE A 234 12.76 0.30 -4.49
CA ILE A 234 12.34 1.20 -3.41
C ILE A 234 10.81 1.26 -3.43
N ALA A 235 10.17 1.01 -2.29
CA ALA A 235 8.74 1.12 -2.12
C ALA A 235 8.39 2.32 -1.23
N LEU A 236 7.42 3.12 -1.66
CA LEU A 236 6.87 4.24 -0.89
C LEU A 236 5.35 4.13 -0.91
N ASN A 237 4.79 3.44 0.08
CA ASN A 237 3.38 3.08 0.11
C ASN A 237 2.61 3.99 1.07
N ASN A 238 1.87 4.96 0.54
CA ASN A 238 1.03 5.91 1.29
C ASN A 238 1.81 6.75 2.32
N VAL A 239 3.02 7.15 1.93
CA VAL A 239 3.92 8.02 2.71
C VAL A 239 4.14 9.37 2.04
N LEU A 240 4.03 9.45 0.71
CA LEU A 240 4.33 10.68 -0.04
C LEU A 240 3.43 11.86 0.37
N ASP A 241 2.16 11.60 0.65
CA ASP A 241 1.17 12.58 1.14
C ASP A 241 1.21 12.76 2.68
N ARG A 242 2.17 12.11 3.36
CA ARG A 242 2.32 12.09 4.82
C ARG A 242 3.68 12.60 5.31
N THR A 243 4.61 12.87 4.41
CA THR A 243 5.95 13.35 4.73
C THR A 243 6.04 14.88 4.70
N ASP A 244 6.93 15.45 5.51
CA ASP A 244 7.16 16.90 5.59
C ASP A 244 7.96 17.45 4.40
N LYS A 245 8.81 16.60 3.85
CA LYS A 245 9.76 16.92 2.78
C LYS A 245 9.59 15.97 1.60
N PRO A 246 8.41 15.94 0.95
CA PRO A 246 8.15 15.00 -0.14
C PRO A 246 9.06 15.24 -1.35
N ARG A 247 9.52 16.49 -1.57
CA ARG A 247 10.43 16.78 -2.67
C ARG A 247 11.80 16.18 -2.45
N THR A 248 12.42 16.46 -1.30
CA THR A 248 13.72 15.87 -0.94
C THR A 248 13.63 14.34 -0.93
N LEU A 249 12.55 13.77 -0.37
CA LEU A 249 12.37 12.31 -0.38
C LEU A 249 12.36 11.73 -1.80
N LEU A 250 11.66 12.35 -2.76
CA LEU A 250 11.66 11.89 -4.15
C LEU A 250 13.04 12.01 -4.82
N GLN A 251 13.80 13.07 -4.51
CA GLN A 251 15.18 13.25 -5.00
C GLN A 251 16.14 12.19 -4.44
N ASP A 252 16.02 11.87 -3.16
CA ASP A 252 16.83 10.85 -2.50
C ASP A 252 16.51 9.46 -3.05
N ILE A 253 15.22 9.14 -3.21
CA ILE A 253 14.75 7.89 -3.85
C ILE A 253 15.34 7.79 -5.26
N HIS A 254 15.22 8.83 -6.08
CA HIS A 254 15.76 8.83 -7.44
C HIS A 254 17.28 8.57 -7.47
N SER A 255 18.02 9.11 -6.51
CA SER A 255 19.48 8.97 -6.41
C SER A 255 19.92 7.62 -5.87
N ALA A 256 19.10 6.98 -5.03
CA ALA A 256 19.37 5.69 -4.40
C ALA A 256 18.90 4.48 -5.23
N LEU A 257 18.19 4.69 -6.34
CA LEU A 257 17.89 3.60 -7.28
C LEU A 257 19.16 3.16 -8.02
N THR A 258 19.34 1.85 -8.17
CA THR A 258 20.26 1.31 -9.17
C THR A 258 19.81 1.72 -10.58
N PRO A 259 20.69 1.68 -11.61
CA PRO A 259 20.31 2.06 -12.98
C PRO A 259 19.08 1.32 -13.53
N ASP A 260 18.95 0.03 -13.18
CA ASP A 260 17.82 -0.83 -13.57
C ASP A 260 16.76 -0.98 -12.47
N GLY A 261 16.87 -0.18 -11.40
CA GLY A 261 16.01 -0.27 -10.23
C GLY A 261 14.61 0.29 -10.47
N PHE A 262 13.64 -0.25 -9.71
CA PHE A 262 12.26 0.23 -9.72
C PHE A 262 11.91 1.01 -8.47
N PHE A 263 11.11 2.06 -8.66
CA PHE A 263 10.41 2.76 -7.60
C PHE A 263 8.93 2.40 -7.66
N LEU A 264 8.44 1.68 -6.65
CA LEU A 264 7.03 1.36 -6.45
C LEU A 264 6.39 2.43 -5.55
N LEU A 265 5.59 3.30 -6.15
CA LEU A 265 4.85 4.34 -5.45
C LEU A 265 3.39 3.94 -5.36
N ALA A 266 2.85 3.84 -4.14
CA ALA A 266 1.40 3.86 -3.92
C ALA A 266 1.03 5.15 -3.19
N VAL A 267 0.04 5.87 -3.72
CA VAL A 267 -0.40 7.14 -3.14
C VAL A 267 -1.90 7.33 -3.31
N VAL A 268 -2.54 7.73 -2.21
CA VAL A 268 -3.97 8.07 -2.19
C VAL A 268 -4.22 9.32 -3.04
N LEU A 269 -5.18 9.22 -3.96
CA LEU A 269 -5.66 10.36 -4.75
C LEU A 269 -7.18 10.52 -4.63
N PRO A 270 -7.73 11.75 -4.70
CA PRO A 270 -7.05 13.02 -4.99
C PRO A 270 -6.10 13.51 -3.88
N TRP A 271 -5.12 14.34 -4.26
CA TRP A 271 -4.00 14.76 -3.41
C TRP A 271 -4.45 15.56 -2.19
N CYS A 272 -4.20 15.01 -0.99
CA CYS A 272 -4.52 15.61 0.31
C CYS A 272 -3.32 15.51 1.28
N PRO A 273 -2.24 16.28 1.09
CA PRO A 273 -1.05 16.13 1.91
C PRO A 273 -1.26 16.71 3.31
N PHE A 274 -0.82 15.97 4.32
CA PHE A 274 -0.68 16.49 5.69
C PHE A 274 0.41 15.73 6.42
N VAL A 275 1.07 16.39 7.37
CA VAL A 275 2.10 15.81 8.23
C VAL A 275 1.54 15.67 9.64
N GLU A 276 1.67 14.48 10.23
CA GLU A 276 1.36 14.28 11.65
C GLU A 276 2.44 14.92 12.52
N ALA A 277 2.05 15.89 13.36
CA ALA A 277 2.89 16.53 14.36
C ALA A 277 2.30 16.28 15.76
N GLY A 278 2.55 15.09 16.30
CA GLY A 278 1.95 14.65 17.55
C GLY A 278 0.43 14.46 17.41
N LYS A 279 -0.35 15.42 17.91
CA LYS A 279 -1.83 15.41 17.82
C LYS A 279 -2.38 16.38 16.78
N THR A 280 -1.54 17.21 16.18
CA THR A 280 -1.95 18.17 15.16
C THR A 280 -1.53 17.70 13.78
N GLN A 281 -2.22 18.22 12.77
CA GLN A 281 -1.85 18.06 11.38
C GLN A 281 -1.38 19.42 10.85
N ARG A 282 -0.32 19.41 10.05
CA ARG A 282 0.18 20.60 9.35
C ARG A 282 0.44 20.30 7.89
N ARG A 283 0.63 21.35 7.09
CA ARG A 283 1.08 21.22 5.69
C ARG A 283 2.56 20.83 5.64
N PRO A 284 2.99 20.07 4.62
CA PRO A 284 4.41 19.80 4.40
C PRO A 284 5.18 21.11 4.15
N THR A 285 6.44 21.14 4.59
CA THR A 285 7.35 22.28 4.31
C THR A 285 7.76 22.37 2.86
N GLU A 286 7.72 21.26 2.12
CA GLU A 286 8.06 21.21 0.69
C GLU A 286 6.82 20.78 -0.11
N PRO A 287 5.85 21.68 -0.36
CA PRO A 287 4.64 21.32 -1.09
C PRO A 287 4.99 20.85 -2.52
N LEU A 288 4.26 19.83 -2.99
CA LEU A 288 4.32 19.39 -4.38
C LEU A 288 3.40 20.28 -5.26
N PRO A 289 3.77 20.55 -6.53
CA PRO A 289 3.04 21.38 -7.51
C PRO A 289 1.78 20.68 -8.06
N MET A 290 0.82 20.42 -7.17
CA MET A 290 -0.36 19.61 -7.45
C MET A 290 -1.60 20.40 -7.87
N GLU A 291 -1.44 21.65 -8.34
CA GLU A 291 -2.54 22.55 -8.69
C GLU A 291 -3.54 21.92 -9.68
N GLY A 292 -4.81 21.87 -9.28
CA GLY A 292 -5.90 21.21 -10.01
C GLY A 292 -5.99 19.71 -9.77
N GLY A 293 -5.09 19.16 -8.95
CA GLY A 293 -5.07 17.77 -8.50
C GLY A 293 -5.41 17.62 -7.02
N GLU A 294 -5.66 18.71 -6.28
CA GLU A 294 -5.91 18.67 -4.85
C GLU A 294 -7.36 18.37 -4.49
N CYS A 295 -7.54 17.57 -3.44
CA CYS A 295 -8.86 17.19 -2.96
C CYS A 295 -9.67 18.37 -2.40
N CYS A 296 -9.00 19.34 -1.75
CA CYS A 296 -9.64 20.54 -1.23
C CYS A 296 -10.13 21.48 -2.33
N ALA A 297 -9.61 21.33 -3.56
CA ALA A 297 -10.08 22.03 -4.74
C ALA A 297 -11.15 21.23 -5.53
N GLY A 298 -11.59 20.08 -4.99
CA GLY A 298 -12.60 19.23 -5.63
C GLY A 298 -12.08 18.38 -6.79
N ALA A 299 -10.77 18.16 -6.89
CA ALA A 299 -10.19 17.36 -7.96
C ALA A 299 -10.68 15.90 -7.94
N GLY A 300 -10.90 15.33 -9.12
CA GLY A 300 -11.12 13.90 -9.30
C GLY A 300 -9.82 13.09 -9.25
N PHE A 301 -9.95 11.77 -9.16
CA PHE A 301 -8.80 10.85 -9.16
C PHE A 301 -7.94 11.03 -10.44
N GLU A 302 -8.59 11.11 -11.60
CA GLU A 302 -7.96 11.22 -12.91
C GLU A 302 -7.20 12.55 -13.08
N ALA A 303 -7.80 13.65 -12.65
CA ALA A 303 -7.14 14.96 -12.65
C ALA A 303 -5.89 14.94 -11.75
N SER A 304 -6.00 14.31 -10.57
CA SER A 304 -4.92 14.23 -9.60
C SER A 304 -3.74 13.37 -10.09
N VAL A 305 -4.00 12.20 -10.69
CA VAL A 305 -2.92 11.33 -11.20
C VAL A 305 -2.21 11.94 -12.41
N ASN A 306 -2.94 12.66 -13.28
CA ASN A 306 -2.31 13.44 -14.34
C ASN A 306 -1.34 14.48 -13.76
N ARG A 307 -1.78 15.26 -12.75
CA ARG A 307 -0.92 16.27 -12.11
C ARG A 307 0.28 15.66 -11.40
N LEU A 308 0.10 14.54 -10.71
CA LEU A 308 1.21 13.83 -10.07
C LEU A 308 2.27 13.42 -11.10
N MET A 309 1.84 12.88 -12.25
CA MET A 309 2.78 12.45 -13.28
C MET A 309 3.44 13.65 -13.98
N ASP A 310 2.64 14.57 -14.52
CA ASP A 310 3.11 15.64 -15.40
C ASP A 310 3.87 16.73 -14.65
N ASN A 311 3.42 17.06 -13.43
CA ASN A 311 3.98 18.18 -12.68
C ASN A 311 4.98 17.74 -11.62
N VAL A 312 5.06 16.45 -11.24
CA VAL A 312 5.96 16.01 -10.16
C VAL A 312 6.92 14.95 -10.65
N LEU A 313 6.41 13.75 -10.97
CA LEU A 313 7.25 12.57 -11.17
C LEU A 313 8.14 12.70 -12.42
N ALA A 314 7.57 13.11 -13.55
CA ALA A 314 8.34 13.26 -14.79
C ALA A 314 9.39 14.39 -14.71
N PRO A 315 9.06 15.59 -14.20
CA PRO A 315 10.06 16.64 -13.96
C PRO A 315 11.18 16.24 -12.97
N MET A 316 10.87 15.36 -12.01
CA MET A 316 11.85 14.81 -11.07
C MET A 316 12.73 13.69 -11.66
N GLY A 317 12.60 13.41 -12.95
CA GLY A 317 13.45 12.43 -13.64
C GLY A 317 12.95 10.99 -13.53
N PHE A 318 11.70 10.76 -13.10
CA PHE A 318 11.10 9.44 -13.16
C PHE A 318 10.44 9.18 -14.51
N GLU A 319 10.61 7.98 -15.03
CA GLU A 319 9.86 7.46 -16.18
C GLU A 319 8.83 6.43 -15.69
N LEU A 320 7.60 6.54 -16.20
CA LEU A 320 6.54 5.59 -15.90
C LEU A 320 6.73 4.28 -16.68
N VAL A 321 6.91 3.18 -15.95
CA VAL A 321 7.01 1.84 -16.54
C VAL A 321 5.62 1.29 -16.77
N ARG A 322 4.80 1.29 -15.70
CA ARG A 322 3.41 0.82 -15.67
C ARG A 322 2.73 1.29 -14.39
N TRP A 323 1.41 1.32 -14.40
CA TRP A 323 0.64 1.65 -13.19
C TRP A 323 -0.75 1.03 -13.22
N THR A 324 -1.40 1.07 -12.07
CA THR A 324 -2.78 0.64 -11.91
C THR A 324 -3.48 1.47 -10.84
N LYS A 325 -4.80 1.36 -10.78
CA LYS A 325 -5.62 1.93 -9.71
C LYS A 325 -6.06 0.79 -8.80
N LEU A 326 -5.65 0.82 -7.53
CA LEU A 326 -6.02 -0.20 -6.55
C LEU A 326 -6.88 0.40 -5.43
N PRO A 327 -7.80 -0.39 -4.86
CA PRO A 327 -8.47 -0.02 -3.63
C PRO A 327 -7.46 -0.05 -2.47
N TYR A 328 -7.29 1.07 -1.78
CA TYR A 328 -6.56 1.12 -0.52
C TYR A 328 -7.53 0.80 0.63
N ILE A 329 -7.37 -0.38 1.23
CA ILE A 329 -8.33 -0.94 2.17
C ILE A 329 -7.74 -0.92 3.57
N CYS A 330 -8.51 -0.39 4.52
CA CYS A 330 -8.19 -0.43 5.94
C CYS A 330 -9.27 -1.18 6.70
N GLN A 331 -8.92 -1.65 7.90
CA GLN A 331 -9.88 -2.24 8.82
C GLN A 331 -11.10 -1.32 9.04
N GLY A 332 -12.30 -1.92 9.06
CA GLY A 332 -13.54 -1.19 9.25
C GLY A 332 -13.78 -0.68 10.68
N ASN A 333 -14.93 -0.04 10.84
CA ASN A 333 -15.46 0.46 12.11
C ASN A 333 -16.89 -0.08 12.32
N LEU A 334 -17.64 0.53 13.25
CA LEU A 334 -19.00 0.10 13.55
C LEU A 334 -20.00 0.36 12.41
N ASP A 335 -19.69 1.25 11.46
CA ASP A 335 -20.60 1.65 10.37
C ASP A 335 -20.26 0.96 9.03
N VAL A 336 -18.96 0.84 8.73
CA VAL A 336 -18.45 0.24 7.50
C VAL A 336 -17.65 -1.03 7.78
N ALA A 337 -17.85 -2.05 6.95
CA ALA A 337 -17.13 -3.32 7.06
C ALA A 337 -15.62 -3.14 6.83
N TYR A 338 -15.25 -2.21 5.95
CA TYR A 338 -13.89 -1.77 5.69
C TYR A 338 -13.91 -0.32 5.20
N SER A 339 -12.84 0.41 5.49
CA SER A 339 -12.62 1.74 4.92
C SER A 339 -11.92 1.59 3.58
N LEU A 340 -12.29 2.46 2.62
CA LEU A 340 -11.80 2.39 1.25
C LEU A 340 -11.37 3.78 0.77
N LEU A 341 -10.14 3.85 0.27
CA LEU A 341 -9.60 4.96 -0.52
C LEU A 341 -9.10 4.41 -1.87
N HIS A 342 -8.57 5.28 -2.72
CA HIS A 342 -8.10 4.91 -4.05
C HIS A 342 -6.63 5.30 -4.20
N ASP A 343 -5.78 4.28 -4.41
CA ASP A 343 -4.38 4.49 -4.71
C ASP A 343 -4.15 4.51 -6.22
N ALA A 344 -3.31 5.43 -6.67
CA ALA A 344 -2.51 5.20 -7.86
C ALA A 344 -1.27 4.42 -7.44
N VAL A 345 -1.08 3.23 -8.03
CA VAL A 345 0.09 2.38 -7.78
C VAL A 345 0.95 2.37 -9.03
N LEU A 346 2.06 3.09 -8.99
CA LEU A 346 2.96 3.35 -10.11
C LEU A 346 4.28 2.61 -9.91
N VAL A 347 4.75 1.97 -10.98
CA VAL A 347 6.12 1.47 -11.11
C VAL A 347 6.88 2.45 -11.99
N LEU A 348 7.88 3.06 -11.41
CA LEU A 348 8.70 4.10 -12.00
C LEU A 348 10.14 3.60 -12.09
N ARG A 349 10.92 4.17 -13.01
CA ARG A 349 12.37 3.99 -13.06
C ARG A 349 13.06 5.34 -13.23
N ARG A 350 14.37 5.36 -13.03
CA ARG A 350 15.18 6.54 -13.37
C ARG A 350 15.17 6.78 -14.88
N ARG A 351 14.93 8.02 -15.30
CA ARG A 351 15.11 8.43 -16.69
C ARG A 351 16.60 8.68 -16.96
N GLU A 352 17.15 8.00 -17.95
CA GLU A 352 18.54 8.20 -18.37
C GLU A 352 18.80 9.67 -18.73
N GLY A 353 19.92 10.22 -18.26
CA GLY A 353 20.33 11.61 -18.53
C GLY A 353 19.56 12.69 -17.75
N ALA A 354 18.59 12.33 -16.91
CA ALA A 354 17.96 13.28 -16.00
C ALA A 354 18.83 13.50 -14.76
N VAL A 355 19.42 14.69 -14.65
CA VAL A 355 19.77 15.28 -13.34
C VAL A 355 18.50 15.96 -12.85
N ALA A 356 18.07 15.68 -11.61
CA ALA A 356 16.95 16.39 -11.01
C ALA A 356 17.25 17.90 -11.08
N ARG A 357 16.54 18.63 -11.93
CA ARG A 357 16.80 20.07 -12.11
C ARG A 357 16.28 20.79 -10.87
N GLU A 358 17.18 21.37 -10.08
CA GLU A 358 16.79 22.24 -8.97
C GLU A 358 16.03 23.48 -9.46
N GLU A 359 16.28 23.92 -10.69
CA GLU A 359 15.79 25.18 -11.27
C GLU A 359 14.35 25.16 -11.81
N MET A 360 13.61 24.05 -11.68
CA MET A 360 12.23 23.95 -12.20
C MET A 360 11.15 24.20 -11.13
N TRP A 361 11.53 24.68 -9.93
CA TRP A 361 10.63 24.81 -8.79
C TRP A 361 10.63 26.18 -8.11
#